data_AF-A0A5C7LZ40-F1
#
_entry.id   AF-A0A5C7LZ40-F1
#
_cell.length_a   1.000
_cell.length_b   1.000
_cell.length_c   1.000
_cell.angle_alpha   90.00
_cell.angle_beta   90.00
_cell.angle_gamma   90.00
#
_symmetry.space_group_name_H-M   'P 1'
#
loop_
_entity.id
_entity.type
_entity.pdbx_description
1 polymer ?
#
loop_
_entity_poly.entity_id
_entity_poly.type
_entity_poly.pdbx_seq_one_letter_code
_entity_poly.pdbx_strand_id
1 'polypeptide(L)'
;MAFEKGKSGNPGGRPKAHGDLRELARQHTTEAIERLVEWMRSENPKASTYAASALIDRGWGKAPQALTDGDGNPLTITFVARDERTL
;
A
#
# COMPACT_ATOMS: atom_id res chain seq x y z
N MET A 1 -4.99 -28.14 13.30
CA MET A 1 -3.57 -28.45 13.00
C MET A 1 -2.74 -27.26 13.47
N ALA A 2 -1.66 -27.52 14.21
CA ALA A 2 -0.80 -26.48 14.77
C ALA A 2 0.27 -26.03 13.75
N PHE A 3 0.74 -24.79 13.86
CA PHE A 3 1.82 -24.25 13.04
C PHE A 3 3.17 -24.90 13.42
N GLU A 4 3.87 -25.48 12.44
CA GLU A 4 5.19 -26.10 12.62
C GLU A 4 6.30 -25.03 12.52
N LYS A 5 6.98 -24.75 13.64
CA LYS A 5 8.10 -23.80 13.68
C LYS A 5 9.19 -24.23 12.69
N GLY A 6 9.58 -23.33 11.78
CA GLY A 6 10.58 -23.58 10.74
C GLY A 6 10.02 -24.01 9.39
N LYS A 7 8.70 -24.24 9.28
CA LYS A 7 8.02 -24.59 8.03
C LYS A 7 7.05 -23.49 7.65
N SER A 8 7.44 -22.67 6.68
CA SER A 8 6.54 -21.67 6.10
C SER A 8 5.35 -22.37 5.44
N GLY A 9 4.13 -21.87 5.66
CA GLY A 9 2.94 -22.30 4.93
C GLY A 9 3.01 -21.94 3.43
N ASN A 10 3.94 -21.05 3.06
CA ASN A 10 4.33 -20.79 1.69
C ASN A 10 5.84 -21.03 1.53
N PRO A 11 6.27 -22.29 1.33
CA PRO A 11 7.69 -22.63 1.21
C PRO A 11 8.34 -22.00 -0.04
N GLY A 12 7.56 -21.67 -1.07
CA GLY A 12 8.03 -20.96 -2.27
C GLY A 12 8.20 -19.44 -2.10
N GLY A 13 7.84 -18.89 -0.93
CA GLY A 13 7.86 -17.45 -0.68
C GLY A 13 6.84 -16.69 -1.54
N ARG A 14 6.82 -15.35 -1.42
CA ARG A 14 5.97 -14.52 -2.27
C ARG A 14 6.36 -14.78 -3.74
N PRO A 15 5.44 -15.25 -4.60
CA PRO A 15 5.74 -15.41 -6.02
C PRO A 15 6.35 -14.11 -6.54
N LYS A 16 7.46 -14.20 -7.28
CA LYS A 16 8.01 -13.05 -7.98
C LYS A 16 6.87 -12.47 -8.82
N ALA A 17 6.40 -11.28 -8.45
CA ALA A 17 5.30 -10.67 -9.17
C ALA A 17 5.68 -10.59 -10.64
N HIS A 18 4.74 -10.85 -11.56
CA HIS A 18 4.94 -10.69 -12.99
C HIS A 18 5.44 -9.26 -13.25
N GLY A 19 6.76 -9.10 -13.40
CA GLY A 19 7.42 -7.80 -13.57
C GLY A 19 6.81 -7.08 -14.77
N ASP A 20 6.61 -7.84 -15.84
CA ASP A 20 5.99 -7.44 -17.10
C ASP A 20 4.62 -6.80 -16.91
N LEU A 21 3.77 -7.36 -16.04
CA LEU A 21 2.42 -6.82 -15.79
C LEU A 21 2.49 -5.48 -15.04
N ARG A 22 3.42 -5.33 -14.10
CA ARG A 22 3.61 -4.08 -13.36
C ARG A 22 4.17 -2.99 -14.25
N GLU A 23 5.11 -3.34 -15.13
CA GLU A 23 5.68 -2.42 -16.10
C GLU A 23 4.65 -1.99 -17.12
N LEU A 24 3.87 -2.92 -17.67
CA LEU A 24 2.75 -2.62 -18.56
C LEU A 24 1.74 -1.68 -17.89
N ALA A 25 1.32 -1.97 -16.66
CA ALA A 25 0.40 -1.09 -15.93
C ALA A 25 0.96 0.32 -15.71
N ARG A 26 2.27 0.47 -15.47
CA ARG A 26 2.92 1.78 -15.32
C ARG A 26 2.88 2.58 -16.63
N GLN A 27 3.01 1.93 -17.79
CA GLN A 27 2.95 2.60 -19.09
C GLN A 27 1.60 3.28 -19.33
N HIS A 28 0.51 2.75 -18.78
CA HIS A 28 -0.84 3.34 -18.89
C HIS A 28 -1.16 4.40 -17.84
N THR A 29 -0.20 4.80 -16.99
CA THR A 29 -0.48 5.73 -15.89
C THR A 29 -1.00 7.08 -16.39
N THR A 30 -0.43 7.61 -17.47
CA THR A 30 -0.84 8.90 -18.06
C THR A 30 -2.28 8.84 -18.54
N GLU A 31 -2.61 7.84 -19.36
CA GLU A 31 -3.95 7.61 -19.89
C GLU A 31 -4.99 7.40 -18.76
N ALA A 32 -4.62 6.65 -17.72
CA ALA A 32 -5.48 6.45 -16.56
C ALA A 32 -5.76 7.76 -15.80
N ILE A 33 -4.77 8.66 -15.70
CA ILE A 33 -4.94 9.98 -15.08
C ILE A 33 -5.87 10.86 -15.93
N GLU A 34 -5.67 10.90 -17.25
CA GLU A 34 -6.54 11.64 -18.18
C GLU A 34 -7.99 11.16 -18.06
N ARG A 35 -8.18 9.83 -18.00
CA ARG A 35 -9.50 9.23 -17.80
C ARG A 35 -10.15 9.62 -16.48
N LEU A 36 -9.38 9.75 -15.40
CA LEU A 36 -9.89 10.27 -14.12
C LEU A 36 -10.31 11.74 -14.23
N VAL A 37 -9.55 12.57 -14.97
CA VAL A 37 -9.93 13.99 -15.19
C VAL A 37 -11.26 14.10 -15.95
N GLU A 38 -11.50 13.24 -16.93
CA GLU A 38 -12.80 13.17 -17.62
C GLU A 38 -13.93 12.80 -16.66
N TRP A 39 -13.76 11.73 -15.87
CA TRP A 39 -14.77 11.29 -14.91
C TRP A 39 -15.06 12.33 -13.84
N MET A 40 -14.03 13.04 -13.38
CA MET A 40 -14.15 14.15 -12.45
C MET A 40 -15.08 15.25 -12.99
N ARG A 41 -15.05 15.50 -14.30
CA ARG A 41 -15.88 16.50 -14.99
C ARG A 41 -17.25 15.99 -15.43
N SER A 42 -17.56 14.71 -15.19
CA SER A 42 -18.84 14.12 -15.58
C SER A 42 -19.99 14.53 -14.65
N GLU A 43 -21.22 14.44 -15.15
CA GLU A 43 -22.42 14.69 -14.34
C GLU A 43 -22.76 13.54 -13.36
N ASN A 44 -22.04 12.42 -13.41
CA ASN A 44 -22.24 11.31 -12.49
C ASN A 44 -21.63 11.66 -11.12
N PRO A 45 -22.43 11.88 -10.06
CA PRO A 45 -21.89 12.38 -8.79
C PRO A 45 -20.91 11.40 -8.15
N LYS A 46 -21.17 10.08 -8.25
CA LYS A 46 -20.32 9.04 -7.66
C LYS A 46 -18.99 8.93 -8.40
N ALA A 47 -19.00 8.97 -9.73
CA ALA A 47 -17.77 8.93 -10.52
C ALA A 47 -16.94 10.21 -10.33
N SER A 48 -17.60 11.36 -10.32
CA SER A 48 -16.95 12.66 -10.14
C SER A 48 -16.26 12.77 -8.78
N THR A 49 -16.98 12.48 -7.69
CA THR A 49 -16.44 12.51 -6.32
C THR A 49 -15.28 11.53 -6.13
N TYR A 50 -15.40 10.30 -6.65
CA TYR A 50 -14.33 9.31 -6.60
C TYR A 50 -13.08 9.78 -7.35
N ALA A 51 -13.25 10.27 -8.59
CA ALA A 51 -12.12 10.70 -9.42
C ALA A 51 -11.40 11.91 -8.83
N ALA A 52 -12.15 12.88 -8.28
CA ALA A 52 -11.57 14.03 -7.59
C ALA A 52 -10.70 13.62 -6.40
N SER A 53 -11.22 12.76 -5.51
CA SER A 53 -10.47 12.25 -4.36
C SER A 53 -9.24 11.44 -4.81
N ALA A 54 -9.38 10.61 -5.84
CA ALA A 54 -8.29 9.79 -6.37
C ALA A 54 -7.12 10.63 -6.95
N LEU A 55 -7.42 11.78 -7.54
CA LEU A 55 -6.41 12.71 -8.07
C LEU A 55 -5.71 13.47 -6.93
N ILE A 56 -6.47 13.99 -5.95
CA ILE A 56 -5.93 14.70 -4.79
C ILE A 56 -5.00 13.78 -3.99
N ASP A 57 -5.44 12.56 -3.70
CA ASP A 57 -4.66 11.57 -2.93
C ASP A 57 -3.32 11.21 -3.61
N ARG A 58 -3.23 11.31 -4.94
CA ARG A 58 -1.99 11.05 -5.69
C ARG A 58 -1.08 12.27 -5.76
N GLY A 59 -1.64 13.46 -5.90
CA GLY A 59 -0.87 14.70 -5.98
C GLY A 59 -0.33 15.17 -4.64
N TRP A 60 -1.09 14.95 -3.57
CA TRP A 60 -0.81 15.49 -2.23
C TRP A 60 -0.64 14.41 -1.16
N GLY A 61 -0.90 13.14 -1.50
CA GLY A 61 -0.94 12.07 -0.52
C GLY A 61 -2.28 12.00 0.22
N LYS A 62 -2.48 10.91 0.97
CA LYS A 62 -3.61 10.76 1.89
C LYS A 62 -3.29 11.42 3.23
N ALA A 63 -4.32 11.69 4.01
CA ALA A 63 -4.17 12.13 5.40
C ALA A 63 -3.25 11.16 6.18
N PRO A 64 -2.34 11.67 7.03
CA PRO A 64 -1.49 10.82 7.87
C PRO A 64 -2.33 9.90 8.74
N GLN A 65 -2.01 8.61 8.75
CA GLN A 65 -2.65 7.65 9.64
C GLN A 65 -1.90 7.64 10.96
N ALA A 66 -2.60 7.83 12.08
CA ALA A 66 -2.03 7.61 13.40
C ALA A 66 -1.65 6.12 13.58
N LEU A 67 -0.45 5.86 14.10
CA LEU A 67 -0.02 4.51 14.45
C LEU A 67 -0.39 4.27 15.91
N THR A 68 -1.43 3.48 16.13
CA THR A 68 -1.90 3.12 17.48
C THR A 68 -1.80 1.61 17.71
N ASP A 69 -1.72 1.20 18.97
CA ASP A 69 -1.83 -0.20 19.36
C ASP A 69 -3.28 -0.72 19.24
N GLY A 70 -3.52 -1.97 19.61
CA GLY A 70 -4.84 -2.60 19.55
C GLY A 70 -5.89 -1.94 20.45
N ASP A 71 -5.46 -1.18 21.45
CA ASP A 71 -6.31 -0.46 22.41
C ASP A 71 -6.42 1.04 22.08
N GLY A 72 -5.83 1.48 20.97
CA GLY A 72 -5.89 2.87 20.50
C GLY A 72 -4.86 3.81 21.14
N ASN A 73 -3.90 3.30 21.91
CA ASN A 73 -2.82 4.12 22.47
C ASN A 73 -1.70 4.36 21.45
N PRO A 74 -0.89 5.42 21.59
CA PRO A 74 0.27 5.65 20.72
C PRO A 74 1.24 4.47 20.74
N LEU A 75 1.65 4.00 19.56
CA LEU A 75 2.67 2.94 19.47
C LEU A 75 4.01 3.42 20.00
N THR A 76 4.57 2.64 20.94
CA THR A 76 5.92 2.85 21.47
C THR A 76 6.90 1.92 20.77
N ILE A 77 7.89 2.48 20.08
CA ILE A 77 8.97 1.73 19.43
C ILE A 77 10.21 1.77 20.32
N THR A 78 10.60 0.62 20.87
CA THR A 78 11.85 0.47 21.64
C THR A 78 12.90 -0.23 20.78
N PHE A 79 13.98 0.46 20.44
CA PHE A 79 15.12 -0.13 19.76
C PHE A 79 16.05 -0.76 20.81
N VAL A 80 16.30 -2.06 20.70
CA VAL A 80 17.29 -2.77 21.54
C VAL A 80 18.46 -3.18 20.63
N ALA A 81 19.61 -2.55 20.79
CA ALA A 81 20.83 -2.98 20.15
C ALA A 81 21.31 -4.28 20.82
N ARG A 82 21.53 -5.34 20.03
CA ARG A 82 22.28 -6.51 20.49
C ARG A 82 23.75 -6.26 20.20
N ASP A 83 24.57 -6.24 21.25
CA ASP A 83 26.02 -6.32 21.10
C ASP A 83 26.37 -7.80 20.84
N GLU A 84 26.93 -8.10 19.68
CA GLU A 84 27.40 -9.44 19.31
C GLU A 84 28.82 -9.72 19.84
N ARG A 85 29.35 -8.91 20.78
CA ARG A 85 30.61 -9.18 21.48
C ARG A 85 30.41 -10.02 22.73
N THR A 86 30.03 -11.28 22.56
CA THR A 86 30.44 -12.33 23.49
C THR A 86 30.57 -13.64 22.71
N LEU A 87 31.80 -13.92 22.29
CA LEU A 87 32.30 -15.25 21.98
C LEU A 87 32.44 -16.06 23.28
#